data_AF-A0A519E8I2-F1
#
_entry.id   AF-A0A519E8I2-F1
#
_cell.length_a   1.000
_cell.length_b   1.000
_cell.length_c   1.000
_cell.angle_alpha   90.00
_cell.angle_beta   90.00
_cell.angle_gamma   90.00
#
_symmetry.space_group_name_H-M   'P 1'
#
loop_
_entity.id
_entity.type
_entity.pdbx_description
1 polymer ?
#
loop_
_entity_poly.entity_id
_entity_poly.type
_entity_poly.pdbx_seq_one_letter_code
_entity_poly.pdbx_strand_id
1 'polypeptide(L)'
;MPLSTSIKYLSERGLTVSELSANQFALNLDGDRSSILEEVADGIRFSCWEYVPGPGPNDFHAEFKTLDAALLAVWYFYFGDPVGIGEWRVPMYRHPSWTLEKAAYRIANAISVTAAQFGRIEESRQASSAAISLAGPTPPGGRYEAALRSQFVACESASTPSRRLMMRRDLEEAYVVDDRR
;
A
#
# COMPACT_ATOMS: atom_id res chain seq x y z
N MET A 1 20.88 -6.27 16.12
CA MET A 1 20.74 -7.65 15.61
C MET A 1 20.85 -7.59 14.10
N PRO A 2 21.66 -8.41 13.42
CA PRO A 2 21.81 -8.35 11.96
C PRO A 2 20.54 -8.88 11.26
N LEU A 3 20.21 -8.33 10.08
CA LEU A 3 19.05 -8.72 9.29
C LEU A 3 19.03 -10.23 8.98
N SER A 4 20.18 -10.81 8.65
CA SER A 4 20.34 -12.25 8.35
C SER A 4 19.87 -13.18 9.48
N THR A 5 20.08 -12.80 10.74
CA THR A 5 19.61 -13.62 11.89
C THR A 5 18.10 -13.55 12.06
N SER A 6 17.52 -12.38 11.77
CA SER A 6 16.09 -12.13 11.98
C SER A 6 15.23 -12.73 10.87
N ILE A 7 15.80 -12.92 9.68
CA ILE A 7 15.11 -13.53 8.55
C ILE A 7 14.76 -15.00 8.79
N LYS A 8 15.60 -15.72 9.54
CA LYS A 8 15.31 -17.10 9.92
C LYS A 8 13.95 -17.22 10.62
N TYR A 9 13.59 -16.24 11.45
CA TYR A 9 12.29 -16.19 12.13
C TYR A 9 11.13 -16.08 11.13
N LEU A 10 11.28 -15.28 10.06
CA LEU A 10 10.25 -15.18 9.02
C LEU A 10 10.07 -16.52 8.29
N SER A 11 11.18 -17.20 7.99
CA SER A 11 11.13 -18.52 7.34
C SER A 11 10.46 -19.59 8.20
N GLU A 12 10.74 -19.61 9.50
CA GLU A 12 10.08 -20.52 10.45
C GLU A 12 8.57 -20.32 10.54
N ARG A 13 8.06 -19.18 10.05
CA ARG A 13 6.64 -18.84 10.02
C ARG A 13 5.99 -19.02 8.65
N GLY A 14 6.70 -19.64 7.70
CA GLY A 14 6.15 -20.03 6.40
C GLY A 14 6.49 -19.08 5.24
N LEU A 15 7.26 -18.02 5.48
CA LEU A 15 7.80 -17.20 4.39
C LEU A 15 8.95 -17.90 3.69
N THR A 16 8.87 -18.01 2.37
CA THR A 16 10.05 -18.31 1.57
C THR A 16 10.94 -17.07 1.58
N VAL A 17 12.19 -17.24 1.99
CA VAL A 17 13.18 -16.15 1.98
C VAL A 17 14.37 -16.56 1.15
N SER A 18 14.70 -15.72 0.19
CA SER A 18 15.85 -15.88 -0.71
C SER A 18 16.80 -14.72 -0.53
N GLU A 19 18.05 -15.00 -0.17
CA GLU A 19 19.10 -13.98 -0.12
C GLU A 19 19.47 -13.56 -1.55
N LEU A 20 19.31 -12.27 -1.85
CA LEU A 20 19.75 -11.67 -3.12
C LEU A 20 21.17 -11.08 -2.98
N SER A 21 21.46 -10.52 -1.81
CA SER A 21 22.79 -10.08 -1.38
C SER A 21 22.86 -10.04 0.16
N ALA A 22 24.05 -9.76 0.71
CA ALA A 22 24.25 -9.68 2.16
C ALA A 22 23.28 -8.71 2.88
N ASN A 23 22.79 -7.69 2.16
CA ASN A 23 21.93 -6.64 2.70
C ASN A 23 20.53 -6.66 2.09
N GLN A 24 20.18 -7.66 1.27
CA GLN A 24 18.92 -7.66 0.53
C GLN A 24 18.34 -9.07 0.41
N PHE A 25 17.06 -9.20 0.77
CA PHE A 25 16.37 -10.47 0.81
C PHE A 25 15.01 -10.35 0.14
N ALA A 26 14.71 -11.29 -0.75
CA ALA A 26 13.40 -11.47 -1.33
C ALA A 26 12.55 -12.32 -0.37
N LEU A 27 11.33 -11.86 -0.12
CA LEU A 27 10.35 -12.50 0.74
C LEU A 27 9.14 -12.88 -0.11
N ASN A 28 8.62 -14.09 0.11
CA ASN A 28 7.45 -14.57 -0.62
C ASN A 28 6.62 -15.52 0.25
N LEU A 29 5.30 -15.45 0.13
CA LEU A 29 4.37 -16.44 0.68
C LEU A 29 3.63 -17.06 -0.52
N ASP A 30 3.49 -18.38 -0.55
CA ASP A 30 2.89 -19.06 -1.70
C ASP A 30 1.46 -18.55 -1.96
N GLY A 31 1.16 -18.23 -3.22
CA GLY A 31 -0.09 -17.59 -3.62
C GLY A 31 -0.24 -16.10 -3.25
N ASP A 32 0.78 -15.49 -2.65
CA ASP A 32 0.82 -14.05 -2.34
C ASP A 32 1.93 -13.34 -3.14
N ARG A 33 2.09 -12.05 -2.85
CA ARG A 33 3.01 -11.14 -3.52
C ARG A 33 4.45 -11.29 -3.03
N SER A 34 5.39 -11.11 -3.94
CA SER A 34 6.81 -11.02 -3.61
C SER A 34 7.18 -9.61 -3.15
N SER A 35 7.99 -9.54 -2.09
CA SER A 35 8.50 -8.29 -1.54
C SER A 35 10.01 -8.37 -1.30
N ILE A 36 10.63 -7.21 -1.11
CA ILE A 36 12.06 -7.06 -0.86
C ILE A 36 12.23 -6.33 0.46
N LEU A 37 13.11 -6.88 1.30
CA LEU A 37 13.58 -6.25 2.52
C LEU A 37 15.08 -6.01 2.39
N GLU A 38 15.52 -4.77 2.55
CA GLU A 38 16.91 -4.38 2.35
C GLU A 38 17.42 -3.41 3.43
N GLU A 39 18.68 -3.58 3.85
CA GLU A 39 19.39 -2.60 4.67
C GLU A 39 19.86 -1.44 3.77
N VAL A 40 19.51 -0.22 4.17
CA VAL A 40 19.92 1.03 3.52
C VAL A 40 20.69 1.91 4.51
N ALA A 41 21.33 2.98 4.02
CA ALA A 41 22.20 3.83 4.84
C ALA A 41 21.56 4.30 6.17
N ASP A 42 20.26 4.63 6.14
CA ASP A 42 19.54 5.23 7.28
C ASP A 42 18.46 4.33 7.88
N GLY A 43 18.49 3.01 7.62
CA GLY A 43 17.52 2.07 8.17
C GLY A 43 17.29 0.82 7.32
N ILE A 44 16.03 0.37 7.29
CA ILE A 44 15.61 -0.80 6.53
C ILE A 44 14.48 -0.38 5.61
N ARG A 45 14.60 -0.70 4.32
CA ARG A 45 13.54 -0.49 3.34
C ARG A 45 12.80 -1.80 3.12
N PHE A 46 11.47 -1.71 3.16
CA PHE A 46 10.56 -2.78 2.79
C PHE A 46 9.75 -2.32 1.58
N SER A 47 9.73 -3.13 0.53
CA SER A 47 9.08 -2.76 -0.73
C SER A 47 8.44 -3.92 -1.45
N CYS A 48 7.41 -3.63 -2.23
CA CYS A 48 6.77 -4.56 -3.14
C CYS A 48 6.57 -3.84 -4.47
N TRP A 49 7.10 -4.41 -5.55
CA TRP A 49 7.04 -3.84 -6.89
C TRP A 49 6.80 -4.93 -7.93
N GLU A 50 5.53 -5.20 -8.23
CA GLU A 50 5.19 -6.26 -9.18
C GLU A 50 4.64 -5.73 -10.50
N TYR A 51 4.17 -4.48 -10.54
CA TYR A 51 3.59 -3.92 -11.75
C TYR A 51 4.65 -3.23 -12.61
N VAL A 52 4.62 -3.50 -13.91
CA VAL A 52 5.52 -2.91 -14.91
C VAL A 52 4.63 -2.39 -16.05
N PRO A 53 4.71 -1.10 -16.45
CA PRO A 53 5.83 -0.16 -16.26
C PRO A 53 5.67 0.91 -15.14
N GLY A 54 5.00 0.63 -14.02
CA GLY A 54 4.85 1.61 -12.94
C GLY A 54 4.28 0.99 -11.66
N PRO A 55 4.19 1.71 -10.54
CA PRO A 55 3.65 1.11 -9.34
C PRO A 55 2.16 0.84 -9.53
N GLY A 56 1.75 -0.41 -9.37
CA GLY A 56 0.35 -0.82 -9.30
C GLY A 56 -0.30 -0.34 -8.00
N PRO A 57 -1.62 -0.53 -7.85
CA PRO A 57 -2.39 -0.08 -6.68
C PRO A 57 -1.85 -0.55 -5.32
N ASN A 58 -1.13 -1.68 -5.31
CA ASN A 58 -0.60 -2.30 -4.12
C ASN A 58 0.93 -2.21 -4.03
N ASP A 59 1.63 -1.59 -4.99
CA ASP A 59 3.10 -1.49 -4.98
C ASP A 59 3.55 -0.40 -4.03
N PHE A 60 4.46 -0.68 -3.10
CA PHE A 60 4.88 0.29 -2.09
C PHE A 60 6.38 0.26 -1.84
N HIS A 61 6.87 1.37 -1.27
CA HIS A 61 8.16 1.47 -0.60
C HIS A 61 7.92 2.14 0.76
N ALA A 62 8.41 1.50 1.82
CA ALA A 62 8.35 2.02 3.18
C ALA A 62 9.74 1.89 3.83
N GLU A 63 10.18 2.95 4.50
CA GLU A 63 11.47 2.99 5.19
C GLU A 63 11.24 3.03 6.70
N PHE A 64 12.00 2.19 7.42
CA PHE A 64 11.89 2.02 8.85
C PHE A 64 13.25 2.30 9.50
N LYS A 65 13.24 3.05 10.61
CA LYS A 65 14.45 3.40 11.36
C LYS A 65 15.07 2.22 12.10
N THR A 66 14.28 1.19 12.38
CA THR A 66 14.69 0.05 13.21
C THR A 66 14.27 -1.26 12.57
N LEU A 67 15.09 -2.30 12.73
CA LEU A 67 14.83 -3.62 12.19
C LEU A 67 13.52 -4.20 12.70
N ASP A 68 13.23 -4.06 14.00
CA ASP A 68 12.01 -4.58 14.61
C ASP A 68 10.74 -4.00 13.97
N ALA A 69 10.72 -2.69 13.67
CA ALA A 69 9.61 -2.06 12.97
C ALA A 69 9.44 -2.58 11.53
N ALA A 70 10.54 -2.82 10.82
CA ALA A 70 10.50 -3.38 9.48
C ALA A 70 9.99 -4.84 9.48
N LEU A 71 10.47 -5.66 10.41
CA LEU A 71 10.02 -7.05 10.58
C LEU A 71 8.55 -7.11 10.99
N LEU A 72 8.10 -6.20 11.84
CA LEU A 72 6.68 -6.09 12.20
C LEU A 72 5.83 -5.70 10.99
N ALA A 73 6.31 -4.78 10.15
CA ALA A 73 5.62 -4.40 8.92
C ALA A 73 5.54 -5.56 7.91
N VAL A 74 6.63 -6.33 7.76
CA VAL A 74 6.65 -7.56 6.95
C VAL A 74 5.65 -8.58 7.50
N TRP A 75 5.66 -8.80 8.81
CA TRP A 75 4.74 -9.73 9.47
C TRP A 75 3.29 -9.35 9.20
N TYR A 76 2.94 -8.08 9.43
CA TYR A 76 1.61 -7.57 9.13
C TYR A 76 1.29 -7.73 7.64
N PHE A 77 2.21 -7.40 6.73
CA PHE A 77 1.95 -7.47 5.30
C PHE A 77 1.51 -8.86 4.81
N TYR A 78 2.09 -9.93 5.35
CA TYR A 78 1.79 -11.30 4.93
C TYR A 78 0.70 -11.99 5.76
N PHE A 79 0.60 -11.65 7.05
CA PHE A 79 -0.25 -12.37 8.00
C PHE A 79 -1.30 -11.50 8.69
N GLY A 80 -1.36 -10.22 8.34
CA GLY A 80 -2.32 -9.29 8.89
C GLY A 80 -3.69 -9.43 8.25
N ASP A 81 -4.72 -9.15 9.05
CA ASP A 81 -6.10 -9.05 8.60
C ASP A 81 -6.50 -7.59 8.32
N PRO A 82 -7.54 -7.35 7.50
CA PRO A 82 -8.15 -6.03 7.38
C PRO A 82 -8.59 -5.49 8.75
N VAL A 83 -8.23 -4.23 9.03
CA VAL A 83 -8.59 -3.52 10.28
C VAL A 83 -10.00 -2.96 10.15
N GLY A 84 -10.84 -3.20 11.15
CA GLY A 84 -12.17 -2.59 11.24
C GLY A 84 -12.09 -1.13 11.69
N ILE A 85 -12.58 -0.20 10.87
CA ILE A 85 -12.72 1.21 11.23
C ILE A 85 -14.17 1.65 10.97
N GLY A 86 -14.98 1.74 12.02
CA GLY A 86 -16.42 1.93 11.88
C GLY A 86 -17.05 0.73 11.15
N GLU A 87 -17.72 0.98 10.03
CA GLU A 87 -18.32 -0.06 9.19
C GLU A 87 -17.39 -0.59 8.08
N TRP A 88 -16.13 -0.16 8.02
CA TRP A 88 -15.22 -0.46 6.92
C TRP A 88 -14.15 -1.47 7.29
N ARG A 89 -13.84 -2.38 6.37
CA ARG A 89 -12.70 -3.30 6.44
C ARG A 89 -11.53 -2.73 5.63
N VAL A 90 -10.53 -2.20 6.32
CA VAL A 90 -9.43 -1.44 5.71
C VAL A 90 -8.18 -2.33 5.63
N PRO A 91 -7.62 -2.61 4.43
CA PRO A 91 -6.47 -3.50 4.27
C PRO A 91 -5.14 -2.79 4.60
N MET A 92 -5.04 -2.20 5.80
CA MET A 92 -3.85 -1.45 6.23
C MET A 92 -2.56 -2.27 6.16
N TYR A 93 -2.66 -3.57 6.35
CA TYR A 93 -1.54 -4.50 6.25
C TYR A 93 -0.86 -4.49 4.87
N ARG A 94 -1.58 -4.17 3.79
CA ARG A 94 -1.03 -4.02 2.43
C ARG A 94 -0.43 -2.63 2.16
N HIS A 95 -0.54 -1.71 3.12
CA HIS A 95 -0.07 -0.34 2.99
C HIS A 95 0.73 0.08 4.23
N PRO A 96 2.00 -0.35 4.36
CA PRO A 96 2.80 -0.10 5.56
C PRO A 96 3.06 1.38 5.88
N SER A 97 2.79 2.29 4.93
CA SER A 97 2.86 3.75 5.12
C SER A 97 1.61 4.34 5.77
N TRP A 98 0.53 3.57 5.93
CA TRP A 98 -0.71 4.03 6.53
C TRP A 98 -0.66 3.98 8.05
N THR A 99 -1.24 4.99 8.69
CA THR A 99 -1.48 5.00 10.14
C THR A 99 -2.97 4.95 10.43
N LEU A 100 -3.32 4.39 11.60
CA LEU A 100 -4.71 4.21 12.00
C LEU A 100 -5.40 5.56 12.15
N GLU A 101 -4.72 6.53 12.75
CA GLU A 101 -5.23 7.87 13.00
C GLU A 101 -5.54 8.59 11.70
N LYS A 102 -4.63 8.52 10.72
CA LYS A 102 -4.83 9.15 9.41
C LYS A 102 -5.96 8.48 8.66
N ALA A 103 -6.01 7.14 8.64
CA ALA A 103 -7.09 6.39 8.00
C ALA A 103 -8.45 6.72 8.61
N ALA A 104 -8.57 6.67 9.94
CA ALA A 104 -9.81 6.99 10.66
C ALA A 104 -10.28 8.42 10.40
N TYR A 105 -9.37 9.40 10.43
CA TYR A 105 -9.67 10.78 10.10
C TYR A 105 -10.21 10.93 8.67
N ARG A 106 -9.59 10.27 7.69
CA ARG A 106 -10.06 10.32 6.29
C ARG A 106 -11.41 9.65 6.10
N ILE A 107 -11.64 8.52 6.76
CA ILE A 107 -12.94 7.83 6.72
C ILE A 107 -14.05 8.71 7.27
N ALA A 108 -13.80 9.38 8.41
CA ALA A 108 -14.78 10.28 9.02
C ALA A 108 -15.15 11.48 8.13
N ASN A 109 -14.25 11.87 7.21
CA ASN A 109 -14.44 12.98 6.28
C ASN A 109 -14.71 12.52 4.83
N ALA A 110 -15.06 11.25 4.62
CA ALA A 110 -15.26 10.70 3.28
C ALA A 110 -16.49 11.32 2.60
N ILE A 111 -16.35 11.70 1.33
CA ILE A 111 -17.43 12.33 0.55
C ILE A 111 -18.28 11.23 -0.11
N SER A 112 -19.60 11.31 0.05
CA SER A 112 -20.52 10.37 -0.61
C SER A 112 -20.75 10.75 -2.08
N VAL A 113 -20.54 9.79 -2.99
CA VAL A 113 -20.68 9.96 -4.45
C VAL A 113 -21.36 8.74 -5.07
N THR A 114 -21.95 8.92 -6.26
CA THR A 114 -22.43 7.78 -7.07
C THR A 114 -21.27 7.09 -7.79
N ALA A 115 -21.48 5.87 -8.27
CA ALA A 115 -20.49 5.15 -9.08
C ALA A 115 -20.03 5.96 -10.31
N ALA A 116 -20.97 6.60 -11.02
CA ALA A 116 -20.66 7.44 -12.17
C ALA A 116 -19.87 8.71 -11.81
N GLN A 117 -20.13 9.31 -10.64
CA GLN A 117 -19.33 10.43 -10.14
C GLN A 117 -17.91 9.99 -9.79
N PHE A 118 -17.77 8.85 -9.12
CA PHE A 118 -16.47 8.29 -8.76
C PHE A 118 -15.64 7.93 -10.00
N GLY A 119 -16.24 7.32 -11.02
CA GLY A 119 -15.55 7.02 -12.28
C GLY A 119 -14.91 8.27 -12.92
N ARG A 120 -15.62 9.40 -12.94
CA ARG A 120 -15.08 10.69 -13.42
C ARG A 120 -13.93 11.23 -12.55
N ILE A 121 -13.99 11.01 -11.23
CA ILE A 121 -12.91 11.39 -10.31
C ILE A 121 -11.66 10.56 -10.62
N GLU A 122 -11.82 9.24 -10.77
CA GLU A 122 -10.74 8.32 -11.08
C GLU A 122 -10.09 8.65 -12.43
N GLU A 123 -10.88 8.85 -13.49
CA GLU A 123 -10.40 9.29 -14.81
C GLU A 123 -9.61 10.59 -14.74
N SER A 124 -10.13 11.59 -14.01
CA SER A 124 -9.46 12.88 -13.83
C SER A 124 -8.09 12.73 -13.15
N ARG A 125 -8.01 11.87 -12.13
CA ARG A 125 -6.75 11.59 -11.39
C ARG A 125 -5.75 10.85 -12.25
N GLN A 126 -6.19 9.84 -13.01
CA GLN A 126 -5.34 9.10 -13.94
C GLN A 126 -4.80 10.00 -15.06
N ALA A 127 -5.65 10.84 -15.67
CA ALA A 127 -5.24 11.80 -16.69
C ALA A 127 -4.20 12.80 -16.18
N SER A 128 -4.37 13.29 -14.94
CA SER A 128 -3.39 14.18 -14.29
C SER A 128 -2.03 13.50 -14.10
N SER A 129 -2.03 12.21 -13.72
CA SER A 129 -0.81 11.41 -13.55
C SER A 129 -0.08 11.14 -14.88
N ALA A 130 -0.84 10.85 -15.94
CA ALA A 130 -0.30 10.67 -17.29
C ALA A 130 0.34 11.96 -17.83
N ALA A 131 -0.29 13.12 -17.61
CA ALA A 131 0.25 14.42 -18.01
C ALA A 131 1.59 14.73 -17.33
N ILE A 132 1.74 14.42 -16.04
CA ILE A 132 3.01 14.57 -15.29
C ILE A 132 4.10 13.66 -15.87
N SER A 133 3.73 12.46 -16.31
CA SER A 133 4.66 11.49 -16.88
C SER A 133 5.20 11.90 -18.26
N LEU A 134 4.46 12.72 -19.01
CA LEU A 134 4.83 13.21 -20.35
C LEU A 134 5.64 14.52 -20.34
N ALA A 135 5.68 15.24 -19.23
CA ALA A 135 6.21 16.62 -19.16
C ALA A 135 7.75 16.74 -18.98
N GLY A 136 8.52 15.65 -19.13
CA GLY A 136 9.99 15.68 -19.10
C GLY A 136 10.62 14.80 -18.01
N PRO A 137 11.94 14.96 -17.73
CA PRO A 137 12.66 14.09 -16.80
C PRO A 137 12.01 14.18 -15.42
N THR A 138 11.47 13.04 -14.99
CA THR A 138 10.76 12.92 -13.74
C THR A 138 11.73 13.19 -12.59
N PRO A 139 11.45 14.11 -11.65
CA PRO A 139 12.30 14.28 -10.48
C PRO A 139 12.45 12.95 -9.72
N PRO A 140 13.53 12.74 -8.95
CA PRO A 140 13.67 11.54 -8.12
C PRO A 140 12.40 11.35 -7.27
N GLY A 141 11.70 10.23 -7.47
CA GLY A 141 10.42 9.89 -6.84
C GLY A 141 9.15 10.17 -7.67
N GLY A 142 9.20 10.91 -8.78
CA GLY A 142 7.99 11.49 -9.38
C GLY A 142 7.00 10.50 -10.03
N ARG A 143 7.42 9.31 -10.49
CA ARG A 143 6.46 8.30 -11.02
C ARG A 143 5.70 7.59 -9.90
N TYR A 144 6.39 7.28 -8.80
CA TYR A 144 5.78 6.66 -7.63
C TYR A 144 4.82 7.64 -6.93
N GLU A 145 5.27 8.87 -6.69
CA GLU A 145 4.42 9.93 -6.12
C GLU A 145 3.22 10.30 -7.00
N ALA A 146 3.36 10.24 -8.32
CA ALA A 146 2.23 10.40 -9.23
C ALA A 146 1.21 9.25 -9.09
N ALA A 147 1.67 8.00 -9.00
CA ALA A 147 0.79 6.85 -8.79
C ALA A 147 0.08 6.89 -7.43
N LEU A 148 0.78 7.25 -6.35
CA LEU A 148 0.18 7.42 -5.01
C LEU A 148 -0.99 8.41 -5.02
N ARG A 149 -0.87 9.49 -5.79
CA ARG A 149 -1.90 10.52 -5.92
C ARG A 149 -3.02 10.18 -6.90
N SER A 150 -2.88 9.12 -7.70
CA SER A 150 -3.85 8.77 -8.73
C SER A 150 -4.60 7.46 -8.50
N GLN A 151 -4.14 6.64 -7.56
CA GLN A 151 -4.72 5.33 -7.29
C GLN A 151 -5.56 5.33 -6.02
N PHE A 152 -6.61 4.51 -6.05
CA PHE A 152 -7.51 4.28 -4.93
C PHE A 152 -7.48 2.82 -4.50
N VAL A 153 -7.63 2.60 -3.20
CA VAL A 153 -7.77 1.31 -2.54
C VAL A 153 -9.24 1.15 -2.17
N ALA A 154 -9.86 0.09 -2.66
CA ALA A 154 -11.22 -0.26 -2.31
C ALA A 154 -11.25 -0.96 -0.94
N CYS A 155 -12.10 -0.46 -0.06
CA CYS A 155 -12.40 -1.05 1.24
C CYS A 155 -13.86 -1.50 1.25
N GLU A 156 -14.09 -2.71 1.73
CA GLU A 156 -15.42 -3.30 1.83
C GLU A 156 -16.18 -2.77 3.04
N SER A 157 -17.48 -2.59 2.89
CA SER A 157 -18.37 -2.36 4.03
C SER A 157 -18.71 -3.69 4.69
N ALA A 158 -18.58 -3.75 6.01
CA ALA A 158 -19.03 -4.87 6.82
C ALA A 158 -20.57 -4.97 6.93
N SER A 159 -21.28 -3.86 6.72
CA SER A 159 -22.73 -3.75 6.90
C SER A 159 -23.50 -3.75 5.58
N THR A 160 -22.92 -3.18 4.52
CA THR A 160 -23.66 -2.83 3.29
C THR A 160 -22.85 -3.19 2.04
N PRO A 161 -23.06 -4.37 1.43
CA PRO A 161 -22.25 -4.83 0.30
C PRO A 161 -22.28 -3.93 -0.96
N SER A 162 -23.31 -3.10 -1.12
CA SER A 162 -23.43 -2.16 -2.25
C SER A 162 -22.64 -0.86 -2.05
N ARG A 163 -22.04 -0.66 -0.87
CA ARG A 163 -21.23 0.51 -0.54
C ARG A 163 -19.78 0.11 -0.48
N ARG A 164 -18.94 0.91 -1.14
CA ARG A 164 -17.48 0.77 -1.11
C ARG A 164 -16.88 2.08 -0.63
N LEU A 165 -15.84 1.97 0.18
CA LEU A 165 -15.02 3.11 0.55
C LEU A 165 -13.77 3.09 -0.35
N MET A 166 -13.60 4.15 -1.12
CA MET A 166 -12.45 4.33 -2.00
C MET A 166 -11.48 5.31 -1.34
N MET A 167 -10.36 4.80 -0.84
CA MET A 167 -9.33 5.61 -0.18
C MET A 167 -8.15 5.84 -1.11
N ARG A 168 -7.70 7.09 -1.25
CA ARG A 168 -6.49 7.36 -2.03
C ARG A 168 -5.25 6.82 -1.30
N ARG A 169 -4.24 6.36 -2.04
CA ARG A 169 -3.07 5.68 -1.47
C ARG A 169 -2.23 6.52 -0.51
N ASP A 170 -2.20 7.82 -0.70
CA ASP A 170 -1.53 8.77 0.21
C ASP A 170 -2.39 9.15 1.44
N LEU A 171 -3.60 8.58 1.55
CA LEU A 171 -4.60 8.94 2.55
C LEU A 171 -4.93 10.44 2.55
N GLU A 172 -5.03 11.09 1.39
CA GLU A 172 -5.47 12.49 1.32
C GLU A 172 -6.94 12.63 0.90
N GLU A 173 -7.48 11.65 0.18
CA GLU A 173 -8.88 11.63 -0.27
C GLU A 173 -9.56 10.32 0.12
N ALA A 174 -10.86 10.39 0.43
CA ALA A 174 -11.71 9.23 0.67
C ALA A 174 -13.12 9.48 0.16
N TYR A 175 -13.72 8.48 -0.48
CA TYR A 175 -15.05 8.55 -1.06
C TYR A 175 -15.88 7.35 -0.65
N VAL A 176 -17.14 7.58 -0.27
CA VAL A 176 -18.12 6.52 -0.12
C VAL A 176 -18.88 6.41 -1.44
N VAL A 177 -18.71 5.31 -2.15
CA VAL A 177 -19.37 5.02 -3.42
C VAL A 177 -20.55 4.09 -3.16
N ASP A 178 -21.74 4.51 -3.59
CA ASP A 178 -22.97 3.69 -3.52
C ASP A 178 -23.45 3.38 -4.94
N ASP A 179 -23.53 2.09 -5.26
CA ASP A 179 -23.92 1.60 -6.59
C ASP A 179 -25.44 1.63 -6.81
N ARG A 180 -26.25 1.99 -5.78
CA ARG A 180 -27.72 1.98 -5.84
C ARG A 180 -28.36 3.32 -6.26
N ARG A 181 -27.57 4.38 -6.42
CA ARG A 181 -28.05 5.74 -6.70
C ARG A 181 -27.92 6.16 -8.16
#